data_AF-A0A957PAK9-F1
#
_entry.id   AF-A0A957PAK9-F1
#
_cell.length_a   1.000
_cell.length_b   1.000
_cell.length_c   1.000
_cell.angle_alpha   90.00
_cell.angle_beta   90.00
_cell.angle_gamma   90.00
#
_symmetry.space_group_name_H-M   'P 1'
#
loop_
_entity.id
_entity.type
_entity.pdbx_description
1 polymer ?
#
loop_
_entity_poly.entity_id
_entity_poly.type
_entity_poly.pdbx_seq_one_letter_code
_entity_poly.pdbx_strand_id
1 'polypeptide(L)'
;SQLHCSFPPDQQQAQTHCLGEIGQANWAAGLDWYRAAVVDTQTMMDLSDHSASARESLALQVKSLPLRTVVWTEHPTNYEHYRQLHTLGIASLPGDAETRVTPLRLHGSVISQQAANPQAVWQWINYLTFERPLIQPRDIPARRSVAATIGYWGNLPTPLRVIMHDQFARARPVPLAEAEYLEWQNLAPLFDGRATATTMAQQIVDPPWFTLATTAGHGP
;
A
#
# COMPACT_ATOMS: atom_id res chain seq x y z
N SER A 1 12.45 -2.47 22.30
CA SER A 1 11.34 -1.74 22.92
C SER A 1 10.07 -2.51 22.64
N GLN A 2 9.32 -2.93 23.66
CA GLN A 2 7.99 -3.52 23.44
C GLN A 2 7.01 -2.39 23.16
N LEU A 3 6.37 -2.40 22.00
CA LEU A 3 5.35 -1.42 21.65
C LEU A 3 4.05 -1.79 22.35
N HIS A 4 3.52 -0.88 23.17
CA HIS A 4 2.19 -1.00 23.76
C HIS A 4 1.18 -0.37 22.81
N CYS A 5 0.38 -1.19 22.16
CA CYS A 5 -0.85 -0.72 21.55
C CYS A 5 -1.89 -0.54 22.64
N SER A 6 -2.13 0.71 22.99
CA SER A 6 -3.25 1.08 23.85
C SER A 6 -4.52 1.02 23.02
N PHE A 7 -5.24 -0.10 23.11
CA PHE A 7 -6.61 -0.21 22.61
C PHE A 7 -7.60 0.14 23.72
N PRO A 8 -8.77 0.70 23.37
CA PRO A 8 -9.92 0.75 24.28
C PRO A 8 -10.18 -0.64 24.92
N PRO A 9 -10.61 -0.69 26.20
CA PRO A 9 -10.77 -1.96 26.94
C PRO A 9 -11.68 -2.98 26.24
N ASP A 10 -12.67 -2.51 25.50
CA ASP A 10 -13.64 -3.30 24.73
C ASP A 10 -13.06 -3.92 23.44
N GLN A 11 -11.86 -3.52 23.01
CA GLN A 11 -11.18 -4.06 21.82
C GLN A 11 -9.97 -4.95 22.13
N GLN A 12 -9.69 -5.23 23.41
CA GLN A 12 -8.54 -6.06 23.82
C GLN A 12 -8.62 -7.53 23.36
N GLN A 13 -9.80 -8.03 22.97
CA GLN A 13 -9.98 -9.40 22.49
C GLN A 13 -9.59 -9.60 21.02
N ALA A 14 -9.49 -8.53 20.24
CA ALA A 14 -8.81 -8.62 18.95
C ALA A 14 -7.31 -8.74 19.27
N GLN A 15 -6.75 -9.94 19.16
CA GLN A 15 -5.29 -10.15 19.15
C GLN A 15 -4.70 -9.54 17.88
N THR A 16 -4.77 -8.23 17.77
CA THR A 16 -4.07 -7.46 16.77
C THR A 16 -2.62 -7.47 17.20
N HIS A 17 -1.82 -8.39 16.63
CA HIS A 17 -0.38 -8.23 16.62
C HIS A 17 -0.12 -6.86 15.99
N CYS A 18 0.26 -5.92 16.85
CA CYS A 18 0.69 -4.63 16.40
C CYS A 18 1.95 -4.82 15.60
N LEU A 19 1.93 -4.32 14.38
CA LEU A 19 3.15 -4.18 13.64
C LEU A 19 3.99 -3.18 14.40
N GLY A 20 5.24 -3.59 14.67
CA GLY A 20 6.19 -2.64 15.22
C GLY A 20 6.40 -1.50 14.24
N GLU A 21 6.67 -0.31 14.76
CA GLU A 21 7.19 0.78 13.94
C GLU A 21 8.44 0.30 13.21
N ILE A 22 8.56 0.69 11.93
CA ILE A 22 9.78 0.42 11.18
C ILE A 22 10.83 1.36 11.75
N GLY A 23 11.65 0.87 12.69
CA GLY A 23 12.68 1.68 13.29
C GLY A 23 13.66 2.23 12.26
N GLN A 24 14.27 3.38 12.53
CA GLN A 24 15.20 4.07 11.62
C GLN A 24 16.31 3.15 11.07
N ALA A 25 16.81 2.21 11.87
CA ALA A 25 17.80 1.24 11.41
C ALA A 25 17.25 0.31 10.30
N ASN A 26 15.99 -0.12 10.41
CA ASN A 26 15.34 -0.95 9.38
C ASN A 26 15.04 -0.13 8.12
N TRP A 27 14.65 1.13 8.28
CA TRP A 27 14.52 2.06 7.14
C TRP A 27 15.84 2.24 6.40
N ALA A 28 16.93 2.51 7.12
CA ALA A 28 18.25 2.66 6.54
C ALA A 28 18.67 1.38 5.80
N ALA A 29 18.51 0.20 6.43
CA ALA A 29 18.83 -1.07 5.80
C ALA A 29 18.00 -1.33 4.52
N GLY A 30 16.71 -0.99 4.52
CA GLY A 30 15.84 -1.11 3.35
C GLY A 30 16.25 -0.18 2.20
N LEU A 31 16.60 1.07 2.52
CA LEU A 31 17.08 2.05 1.54
C LEU A 31 18.45 1.65 0.96
N ASP A 32 19.38 1.17 1.80
CA ASP A 32 20.68 0.65 1.36
C ASP A 32 20.52 -0.55 0.43
N TRP A 33 19.66 -1.50 0.80
CA TRP A 33 19.33 -2.64 -0.07
C TRP A 33 18.75 -2.19 -1.41
N TYR A 34 17.82 -1.24 -1.39
CA TYR A 34 17.19 -0.72 -2.60
C TYR A 34 18.22 -0.03 -3.51
N ARG A 35 19.12 0.78 -2.94
CA ARG A 35 20.23 1.39 -3.67
C ARG A 35 21.14 0.33 -4.29
N ALA A 36 21.54 -0.70 -3.54
CA ALA A 36 22.38 -1.78 -4.04
C ALA A 36 21.69 -2.62 -5.15
N ALA A 37 20.37 -2.79 -5.08
CA ALA A 37 19.59 -3.47 -6.10
C ALA A 37 19.64 -2.75 -7.46
N VAL A 38 19.63 -1.41 -7.44
CA VAL A 38 19.67 -0.56 -8.63
C VAL A 38 21.11 -0.35 -9.12
N VAL A 39 22.02 0.07 -8.25
CA VAL A 39 23.36 0.54 -8.63
C VAL A 39 24.36 -0.60 -8.73
N ASP A 40 24.40 -1.49 -7.72
CA ASP A 40 25.51 -2.45 -7.59
C ASP A 40 25.23 -3.75 -8.35
N THR A 41 24.00 -4.27 -8.22
CA THR A 41 23.62 -5.58 -8.79
C THR A 41 22.89 -5.47 -10.12
N GLN A 42 22.38 -4.28 -10.46
CA GLN A 42 21.53 -4.04 -11.63
C GLN A 42 20.36 -5.03 -11.75
N THR A 43 19.89 -5.53 -10.60
CA THR A 43 18.70 -6.41 -10.52
C THR A 43 17.42 -5.62 -10.73
N MET A 44 17.47 -4.31 -10.47
CA MET A 44 16.43 -3.35 -10.78
C MET A 44 16.90 -2.35 -11.85
N MET A 45 15.97 -1.87 -12.66
CA MET A 45 16.26 -0.85 -13.66
C MET A 45 16.63 0.46 -12.98
N ASP A 46 17.78 1.03 -13.34
CA ASP A 46 18.11 2.40 -12.98
C ASP A 46 17.29 3.38 -13.81
N LEU A 47 16.50 4.17 -13.10
CA LEU A 47 15.59 5.17 -13.65
C LEU A 47 15.99 6.58 -13.24
N SER A 48 17.15 6.76 -12.60
CA SER A 48 17.53 8.02 -11.95
C SER A 48 17.67 9.20 -12.89
N ASP A 49 18.17 8.97 -14.10
CA ASP A 49 18.35 10.01 -15.12
C ASP A 49 17.06 10.42 -15.86
N HIS A 50 15.90 9.86 -15.49
CA HIS A 50 14.65 10.06 -16.21
C HIS A 50 13.66 10.96 -15.45
N SER A 51 12.95 11.80 -16.20
CA SER A 51 11.81 12.58 -15.66
C SER A 51 10.72 11.65 -15.12
N ALA A 52 9.84 12.16 -14.25
CA ALA A 52 8.75 11.36 -13.69
C ALA A 52 7.88 10.69 -14.78
N SER A 53 7.52 11.45 -15.84
CA SER A 53 6.74 10.93 -16.96
C SER A 53 7.52 9.92 -17.82
N ALA A 54 8.83 10.11 -18.00
CA ALA A 54 9.68 9.17 -18.72
C ALA A 54 9.84 7.85 -17.94
N ARG A 55 9.96 7.93 -16.61
CA ARG A 55 10.02 6.74 -15.73
C ARG A 55 8.75 5.92 -15.79
N GLU A 56 7.59 6.56 -15.74
CA GLU A 56 6.31 5.87 -15.89
C GLU A 56 6.18 5.20 -17.27
N SER A 57 6.55 5.93 -18.32
CA SER A 57 6.54 5.40 -19.70
C SER A 57 7.48 4.20 -19.87
N LEU A 58 8.69 4.28 -19.33
CA LEU A 58 9.66 3.19 -19.36
C LEU A 58 9.19 1.99 -18.54
N ALA A 59 8.63 2.21 -17.35
CA ALA A 59 8.07 1.13 -16.54
C ALA A 59 6.95 0.38 -17.29
N LEU A 60 6.06 1.10 -17.98
CA LEU A 60 5.03 0.50 -18.82
C LEU A 60 5.63 -0.25 -20.02
N GLN A 61 6.61 0.35 -20.71
CA GLN A 61 7.28 -0.30 -21.84
C GLN A 61 7.96 -1.60 -21.42
N VAL A 62 8.72 -1.58 -20.33
CA VAL A 62 9.43 -2.73 -19.77
C VAL A 62 8.45 -3.87 -19.45
N LYS A 63 7.30 -3.55 -18.84
CA LYS A 63 6.25 -4.53 -18.54
C LYS A 63 5.55 -5.08 -19.78
N SER A 64 5.61 -4.37 -20.91
CA SER A 64 5.00 -4.78 -22.18
C SER A 64 5.93 -5.57 -23.12
N LEU A 65 7.22 -5.69 -22.80
CA LEU A 65 8.20 -6.33 -23.66
C LEU A 65 8.43 -7.80 -23.26
N PRO A 66 8.25 -8.78 -24.17
CA PRO A 66 8.22 -10.20 -23.83
C PRO A 66 9.56 -10.84 -23.42
N LEU A 67 10.68 -10.08 -23.35
CA LEU A 67 12.02 -10.68 -23.27
C LEU A 67 12.95 -10.11 -22.19
N ARG A 68 12.52 -9.19 -21.33
CA ARG A 68 13.48 -8.46 -20.45
C ARG A 68 13.13 -8.33 -18.98
N THR A 69 11.93 -8.72 -18.55
CA THR A 69 11.56 -8.66 -17.13
C THR A 69 11.08 -10.02 -16.66
N VAL A 70 11.74 -10.55 -15.64
CA VAL A 70 11.41 -11.88 -15.10
C VAL A 70 10.42 -11.75 -13.94
N VAL A 71 10.45 -10.64 -13.16
CA VAL A 71 9.57 -10.39 -12.01
C VAL A 71 9.37 -8.89 -11.79
N TRP A 72 8.15 -8.44 -11.49
CA TRP A 72 7.85 -7.08 -11.02
C TRP A 72 6.71 -7.10 -10.00
N THR A 73 6.56 -6.01 -9.24
CA THR A 73 5.41 -5.79 -8.35
C THR A 73 4.31 -5.03 -9.09
N GLU A 74 3.05 -5.37 -8.83
CA GLU A 74 1.93 -4.81 -9.58
C GLU A 74 0.65 -4.70 -8.75
N HIS A 75 -0.22 -3.78 -9.14
CA HIS A 75 -1.55 -3.63 -8.58
C HIS A 75 -2.52 -4.66 -9.20
N PRO A 76 -3.40 -5.31 -8.41
CA PRO A 76 -4.38 -6.27 -8.94
C PRO A 76 -5.27 -5.72 -10.06
N THR A 77 -5.49 -4.41 -10.10
CA THR A 77 -6.30 -3.72 -11.13
C THR A 77 -5.70 -3.87 -12.53
N ASN A 78 -4.38 -4.05 -12.64
CA ASN A 78 -3.69 -4.21 -13.93
C ASN A 78 -3.56 -5.67 -14.38
N TYR A 79 -4.02 -6.65 -13.59
CA TYR A 79 -3.82 -8.08 -13.86
C TYR A 79 -4.37 -8.50 -15.24
N GLU A 80 -5.60 -8.13 -15.57
CA GLU A 80 -6.21 -8.55 -16.84
C GLU A 80 -5.53 -7.89 -18.03
N HIS A 81 -5.08 -6.65 -17.89
CA HIS A 81 -4.34 -5.95 -18.93
C HIS A 81 -3.05 -6.71 -19.27
N TYR A 82 -2.23 -7.06 -18.27
CA TYR A 82 -0.98 -7.78 -18.51
C TYR A 82 -1.20 -9.23 -18.96
N ARG A 83 -2.23 -9.90 -18.46
CA ARG A 83 -2.59 -11.25 -18.91
C ARG A 83 -3.00 -11.30 -20.38
N GLN A 84 -3.53 -10.20 -20.95
CA GLN A 84 -3.83 -10.12 -22.37
C GLN A 84 -2.58 -9.92 -23.24
N LEU A 85 -1.56 -9.25 -22.71
CA LEU A 85 -0.32 -8.96 -23.42
C LEU A 85 0.67 -10.13 -23.35
N HIS A 86 0.71 -10.87 -22.23
CA HIS A 86 1.74 -11.87 -21.94
C HIS A 86 1.19 -13.11 -21.24
N THR A 87 1.93 -14.21 -21.33
CA THR A 87 1.74 -15.34 -20.42
C THR A 87 2.26 -14.93 -19.04
N LEU A 88 1.34 -14.57 -18.15
CA LEU A 88 1.67 -14.02 -16.83
C LEU A 88 1.57 -15.10 -15.74
N GLY A 89 2.71 -15.39 -15.10
CA GLY A 89 2.73 -16.02 -13.79
C GLY A 89 2.54 -14.96 -12.70
N ILE A 90 1.87 -15.32 -11.61
CA ILE A 90 1.80 -14.47 -10.42
C ILE A 90 2.22 -15.28 -9.20
N ALA A 91 2.90 -14.62 -8.29
CA ALA A 91 3.36 -15.18 -7.04
C ALA A 91 3.12 -14.19 -5.92
N SER A 92 3.05 -14.72 -4.70
CA SER A 92 3.02 -13.91 -3.50
C SER A 92 4.36 -13.19 -3.31
N LEU A 93 4.31 -11.98 -2.76
CA LEU A 93 5.53 -11.32 -2.28
C LEU A 93 6.27 -12.24 -1.31
N PRO A 94 7.60 -12.32 -1.41
CA PRO A 94 8.40 -13.14 -0.49
C PRO A 94 8.27 -12.58 0.93
N GLY A 95 8.15 -13.48 1.90
CA GLY A 95 7.92 -13.14 3.30
C GLY A 95 7.01 -14.16 3.96
N ASP A 96 7.18 -14.30 5.27
CA ASP A 96 6.28 -15.11 6.10
C ASP A 96 5.02 -14.33 6.51
N ALA A 97 4.15 -14.97 7.29
CA ALA A 97 2.94 -14.34 7.79
C ALA A 97 3.22 -13.20 8.80
N GLU A 98 4.39 -13.20 9.44
CA GLU A 98 4.75 -12.29 10.53
C GLU A 98 5.30 -10.96 10.01
N THR A 99 6.03 -10.99 8.90
CA THR A 99 6.68 -9.82 8.28
C THR A 99 5.70 -8.81 7.67
N ARG A 100 4.46 -9.23 7.38
CA ARG A 100 3.37 -8.41 6.79
C ARG A 100 3.85 -7.41 5.71
N VAL A 101 4.57 -7.95 4.72
CA VAL A 101 5.26 -7.16 3.68
C VAL A 101 4.33 -6.51 2.66
N THR A 102 3.04 -6.86 2.64
CA THR A 102 2.15 -6.44 1.57
C THR A 102 1.50 -5.08 1.88
N PRO A 103 1.76 -4.03 1.10
CA PRO A 103 1.17 -2.73 1.35
C PRO A 103 -0.35 -2.74 1.09
N LEU A 104 -1.15 -2.37 2.08
CA LEU A 104 -2.59 -2.16 1.96
C LEU A 104 -2.88 -0.66 1.90
N ARG A 105 -3.38 -0.22 0.75
CA ARG A 105 -3.92 1.13 0.57
C ARG A 105 -5.42 1.11 0.78
N LEU A 106 -5.91 2.04 1.59
CA LEU A 106 -7.33 2.21 1.88
C LEU A 106 -7.83 3.46 1.17
N HIS A 107 -8.90 3.30 0.41
CA HIS A 107 -9.65 4.40 -0.18
C HIS A 107 -10.93 4.61 0.61
N GLY A 108 -11.20 5.85 1.01
CA GLY A 108 -12.35 6.19 1.82
C GLY A 108 -12.84 7.61 1.56
N SER A 109 -14.01 7.91 2.10
CA SER A 109 -14.59 9.26 2.06
C SER A 109 -14.51 9.90 3.44
N VAL A 110 -14.29 11.20 3.48
CA VAL A 110 -14.26 12.00 4.71
C VAL A 110 -15.32 13.10 4.66
N ILE A 111 -15.85 13.47 5.82
CA ILE A 111 -16.80 14.58 5.96
C ILE A 111 -16.03 15.77 6.52
N SER A 112 -16.10 16.92 5.83
CA SER A 112 -15.54 18.17 6.36
C SER A 112 -16.21 18.54 7.68
N GLN A 113 -15.43 19.03 8.64
CA GLN A 113 -15.96 19.55 9.91
C GLN A 113 -16.93 20.73 9.71
N GLN A 114 -16.84 21.42 8.57
CA GLN A 114 -17.68 22.56 8.21
C GLN A 114 -18.90 22.18 7.35
N ALA A 115 -19.18 20.88 7.18
CA ALA A 115 -20.34 20.45 6.42
C ALA A 115 -21.63 21.02 7.05
N ALA A 116 -22.45 21.71 6.25
CA ALA A 116 -23.70 22.31 6.72
C ALA A 116 -24.71 21.25 7.23
N ASN A 117 -24.62 20.01 6.71
CA ASN A 117 -25.45 18.89 7.14
C ASN A 117 -24.62 17.59 7.15
N PRO A 118 -23.78 17.37 8.18
CA PRO A 118 -22.87 16.22 8.23
C PRO A 118 -23.63 14.90 8.27
N GLN A 119 -24.84 14.89 8.85
CA GLN A 119 -25.69 13.70 8.91
C GLN A 119 -26.18 13.27 7.52
N ALA A 120 -26.65 14.20 6.70
CA ALA A 120 -27.06 13.89 5.33
C ALA A 120 -25.88 13.40 4.48
N VAL A 121 -24.71 14.04 4.62
CA VAL A 121 -23.48 13.60 3.94
C VAL A 121 -23.09 12.18 4.39
N TRP A 122 -23.20 11.87 5.69
CA TRP A 122 -22.94 10.53 6.21
C TRP A 122 -23.88 9.49 5.60
N GLN A 123 -25.19 9.77 5.53
CA GLN A 123 -26.14 8.85 4.89
C GLN A 123 -25.80 8.63 3.41
N TRP A 124 -25.37 9.67 2.72
CA TRP A 124 -24.94 9.57 1.32
C TRP A 124 -23.68 8.73 1.16
N ILE A 125 -22.64 8.95 1.97
CA ILE A 125 -21.42 8.12 1.95
C ILE A 125 -21.79 6.67 2.27
N ASN A 126 -22.62 6.42 3.29
CA ASN A 126 -23.06 5.08 3.64
C ASN A 126 -23.74 4.40 2.44
N TYR A 127 -24.68 5.09 1.79
CA TYR A 127 -25.33 4.62 0.57
C TYR A 127 -24.32 4.30 -0.55
N LEU A 128 -23.39 5.19 -0.86
CA LEU A 128 -22.35 4.98 -1.88
C LEU A 128 -21.44 3.78 -1.58
N THR A 129 -21.22 3.43 -0.31
CA THR A 129 -20.44 2.23 0.02
C THR A 129 -21.20 0.91 -0.22
N PHE A 130 -22.53 0.97 -0.39
CA PHE A 130 -23.36 -0.17 -0.81
C PHE A 130 -23.60 -0.19 -2.32
N GLU A 131 -23.80 0.99 -2.94
CA GLU A 131 -23.93 1.15 -4.37
C GLU A 131 -22.57 0.98 -5.06
N ARG A 132 -22.28 -0.27 -5.48
CA ARG A 132 -21.14 -0.72 -6.28
C ARG A 132 -20.08 0.37 -6.58
N PRO A 133 -19.12 0.60 -5.69
CA PRO A 133 -18.03 1.51 -5.96
C PRO A 133 -16.92 0.69 -6.63
N LEU A 134 -16.79 0.74 -7.95
CA LEU A 134 -15.56 0.30 -8.59
C LEU A 134 -15.14 1.38 -9.57
N ILE A 135 -14.47 2.40 -9.03
CA ILE A 135 -13.72 3.36 -9.85
C ILE A 135 -12.58 2.61 -10.59
N GLN A 136 -12.14 1.45 -10.06
CA GLN A 136 -11.22 0.56 -10.76
C GLN A 136 -11.64 -0.92 -10.65
N PRO A 137 -11.55 -1.70 -11.75
CA PRO A 137 -11.77 -3.14 -11.68
C PRO A 137 -10.75 -3.76 -10.73
N ARG A 138 -11.21 -4.55 -9.75
CA ARG A 138 -10.42 -5.33 -8.76
C ARG A 138 -10.11 -4.64 -7.42
N ASP A 139 -10.63 -3.46 -7.10
CA ASP A 139 -10.61 -2.97 -5.72
C ASP A 139 -11.45 -3.88 -4.81
N ILE A 140 -10.92 -4.23 -3.63
CA ILE A 140 -11.62 -5.09 -2.66
C ILE A 140 -12.63 -4.22 -1.89
N PRO A 141 -13.94 -4.52 -1.91
CA PRO A 141 -14.90 -3.80 -1.09
C PRO A 141 -14.55 -3.96 0.40
N ALA A 142 -14.41 -2.84 1.11
CA ALA A 142 -14.11 -2.85 2.54
C ALA A 142 -15.18 -3.61 3.37
N ARG A 143 -16.44 -3.60 2.92
CA ARG A 143 -17.55 -4.34 3.54
C ARG A 143 -17.63 -5.76 3.01
N ARG A 144 -17.44 -6.75 3.89
CA ARG A 144 -17.57 -8.18 3.56
C ARG A 144 -18.93 -8.53 2.95
N SER A 145 -20.01 -7.94 3.45
CA SER A 145 -21.37 -8.17 2.91
C SER A 145 -21.48 -7.70 1.46
N VAL A 146 -20.92 -6.54 1.12
CA VAL A 146 -20.89 -6.02 -0.26
C VAL A 146 -20.06 -6.94 -1.16
N ALA A 147 -18.86 -7.34 -0.71
CA ALA A 147 -18.00 -8.27 -1.45
C ALA A 147 -18.71 -9.61 -1.71
N ALA A 148 -19.48 -10.13 -0.75
CA ALA A 148 -20.28 -11.35 -0.89
C ALA A 148 -21.45 -11.16 -1.88
N THR A 149 -22.24 -10.09 -1.71
CA THR A 149 -23.40 -9.78 -2.58
C THR A 149 -23.02 -9.65 -4.05
N ILE A 150 -21.87 -9.04 -4.35
CA ILE A 150 -21.41 -8.89 -5.74
C ILE A 150 -20.59 -10.10 -6.23
N GLY A 151 -20.42 -11.14 -5.41
CA GLY A 151 -19.62 -12.31 -5.74
C GLY A 151 -18.15 -11.99 -6.03
N TYR A 152 -17.58 -10.96 -5.39
CA TYR A 152 -16.26 -10.40 -5.71
C TYR A 152 -15.18 -11.49 -5.84
N TRP A 153 -15.04 -12.33 -4.80
CA TRP A 153 -14.06 -13.42 -4.78
C TRP A 153 -14.36 -14.52 -5.81
N GLY A 154 -15.64 -14.78 -6.12
CA GLY A 154 -16.03 -15.74 -7.15
C GLY A 154 -15.69 -15.30 -8.57
N ASN A 155 -15.65 -13.98 -8.81
CA ASN A 155 -15.40 -13.35 -10.11
C ASN A 155 -13.91 -13.09 -10.40
N LEU A 156 -13.01 -13.47 -9.49
CA LEU A 156 -11.57 -13.39 -9.71
C LEU A 156 -11.04 -14.64 -10.42
N PRO A 157 -10.10 -14.51 -11.37
CA PRO A 157 -9.33 -15.65 -11.88
C PRO A 157 -8.69 -16.42 -10.72
N THR A 158 -8.76 -17.75 -10.78
CA THR A 158 -8.29 -18.63 -9.70
C THR A 158 -6.89 -18.29 -9.18
N PRO A 159 -5.87 -18.08 -10.04
CA PRO A 159 -4.54 -17.70 -9.55
C PRO A 159 -4.58 -16.41 -8.73
N LEU A 160 -5.27 -15.38 -9.24
CA LEU A 160 -5.32 -14.07 -8.59
C LEU A 160 -6.05 -14.14 -7.26
N ARG A 161 -7.17 -14.88 -7.20
CA ARG A 161 -7.93 -15.10 -5.97
C ARG A 161 -7.07 -15.72 -4.86
N VAL A 162 -6.31 -16.77 -5.18
CA VAL A 162 -5.46 -17.47 -4.21
C VAL A 162 -4.39 -16.51 -3.67
N ILE A 163 -3.67 -15.83 -4.55
CA ILE A 163 -2.62 -14.88 -4.15
C ILE A 163 -3.21 -13.71 -3.36
N MET A 164 -4.34 -13.14 -3.78
CA MET A 164 -4.97 -12.05 -3.04
C MET A 164 -5.41 -12.46 -1.63
N HIS A 165 -5.96 -13.66 -1.41
CA HIS A 165 -6.28 -14.12 -0.06
C HIS A 165 -5.03 -14.27 0.82
N ASP A 166 -3.98 -14.86 0.27
CA ASP A 166 -2.69 -15.09 0.96
C ASP A 166 -1.95 -13.77 1.26
N GLN A 167 -1.98 -12.82 0.32
CA GLN A 167 -1.42 -11.49 0.48
C GLN A 167 -2.23 -10.63 1.45
N PHE A 168 -3.56 -10.73 1.44
CA PHE A 168 -4.41 -9.95 2.35
C PHE A 168 -4.20 -10.33 3.81
N ALA A 169 -3.93 -11.62 4.10
CA ALA A 169 -3.56 -12.07 5.44
C ALA A 169 -2.21 -11.48 5.93
N ARG A 170 -1.35 -11.05 5.00
CA ARG A 170 -0.04 -10.42 5.25
C ARG A 170 -0.05 -8.92 4.98
N ALA A 171 -1.22 -8.33 4.78
CA ALA A 171 -1.30 -6.94 4.42
C ALA A 171 -1.10 -6.04 5.65
N ARG A 172 -0.38 -4.94 5.45
CA ARG A 172 -0.25 -3.87 6.44
C ARG A 172 -0.79 -2.56 5.86
N PRO A 173 -1.61 -1.81 6.61
CA PRO A 173 -1.95 -0.45 6.22
C PRO A 173 -0.67 0.36 6.01
N VAL A 174 -0.58 1.07 4.88
CA VAL A 174 0.53 1.99 4.60
C VAL A 174 -0.01 3.42 4.76
N PRO A 175 0.51 4.21 5.73
CA PRO A 175 0.18 5.63 5.84
C PRO A 175 0.56 6.38 4.56
N LEU A 176 -0.21 7.41 4.20
CA LEU A 176 0.09 8.21 3.02
C LEU A 176 1.50 8.82 3.07
N ALA A 177 1.91 9.32 4.24
CA ALA A 177 3.27 9.84 4.46
C ALA A 177 4.35 8.80 4.18
N GLU A 178 4.11 7.52 4.49
CA GLU A 178 5.05 6.45 4.18
C GLU A 178 5.21 6.26 2.67
N ALA A 179 4.10 6.34 1.91
CA ALA A 179 4.15 6.26 0.45
C ALA A 179 4.91 7.46 -0.14
N GLU A 180 4.75 8.66 0.44
CA GLU A 180 5.46 9.87 0.02
C GLU A 180 6.99 9.72 0.19
N TYR A 181 7.47 9.14 1.30
CA TYR A 181 8.92 8.92 1.49
C TYR A 181 9.56 8.04 0.41
N LEU A 182 8.78 7.13 -0.17
CA LEU A 182 9.21 6.21 -1.22
C LEU A 182 8.98 6.78 -2.63
N GLU A 183 8.48 8.01 -2.76
CA GLU A 183 8.42 8.67 -4.04
C GLU A 183 9.82 9.04 -4.54
N TRP A 184 10.01 8.94 -5.85
CA TRP A 184 11.33 9.12 -6.43
C TRP A 184 11.96 10.47 -6.13
N GLN A 185 11.22 11.58 -6.08
CA GLN A 185 11.84 12.87 -5.76
C GLN A 185 12.50 12.88 -4.37
N ASN A 186 11.99 12.06 -3.45
CA ASN A 186 12.52 11.90 -2.11
C ASN A 186 13.66 10.88 -2.09
N LEU A 187 13.63 9.88 -2.98
CA LEU A 187 14.71 8.88 -3.13
C LEU A 187 15.90 9.36 -3.97
N ALA A 188 15.73 10.34 -4.86
CA ALA A 188 16.79 10.79 -5.77
C ALA A 188 18.11 11.18 -5.06
N PRO A 189 18.10 11.89 -3.90
CA PRO A 189 19.34 12.17 -3.16
C PRO A 189 20.14 10.92 -2.77
N LEU A 190 19.49 9.79 -2.52
CA LEU A 190 20.16 8.51 -2.24
C LEU A 190 20.96 7.99 -3.45
N PHE A 191 20.35 8.10 -4.63
CA PHE A 191 20.92 7.61 -5.88
C PHE A 191 22.02 8.54 -6.41
N ASP A 192 21.85 9.85 -6.24
CA ASP A 192 22.86 10.85 -6.63
C ASP A 192 24.03 10.96 -5.64
N GLY A 193 24.00 10.21 -4.53
CA GLY A 193 25.00 10.28 -3.45
C GLY A 193 24.94 11.56 -2.62
N ARG A 194 23.88 12.36 -2.74
CA ARG A 194 23.65 13.58 -1.94
C ARG A 194 23.15 13.28 -0.52
N ALA A 195 22.64 12.08 -0.29
CA ALA A 195 22.23 11.58 1.02
C ALA A 195 22.63 10.11 1.20
N THR A 196 22.83 9.70 2.45
CA THR A 196 22.96 8.29 2.82
C THR A 196 21.62 7.73 3.27
N ALA A 197 21.44 6.41 3.21
CA ALA A 197 20.25 5.74 3.73
C ALA A 197 19.98 6.10 5.19
N THR A 198 21.02 6.19 6.03
CA THR A 198 20.91 6.63 7.42
C THR A 198 20.37 8.05 7.54
N THR A 199 20.91 9.01 6.76
CA THR A 199 20.44 10.40 6.83
C THR A 199 18.99 10.55 6.36
N MET A 200 18.56 9.76 5.38
CA MET A 200 17.18 9.75 4.93
C MET A 200 16.25 9.07 5.93
N ALA A 201 16.66 7.94 6.51
CA ALA A 201 15.89 7.25 7.54
C ALA A 201 15.64 8.13 8.78
N GLN A 202 16.56 9.06 9.09
CA GLN A 202 16.38 10.05 10.16
C GLN A 202 15.32 11.12 9.84
N GLN A 203 15.02 11.35 8.55
CA GLN A 203 13.98 12.28 8.10
C GLN A 203 12.59 11.64 8.04
N ILE A 204 12.54 10.30 8.07
CA ILE A 204 11.29 9.55 8.19
C ILE A 204 10.83 9.71 9.63
N VAL A 205 9.91 10.64 9.83
CA VAL A 205 9.19 10.79 11.09
C VAL A 205 8.10 9.75 11.09
N ASP A 206 7.99 8.97 12.16
CA ASP A 206 6.88 8.03 12.32
C ASP A 206 5.57 8.83 12.23
N PRO A 207 4.80 8.70 11.13
CA PRO A 207 3.54 9.38 11.06
C PRO A 207 2.68 8.75 12.15
N PRO A 208 2.07 9.54 13.06
CA PRO A 208 1.17 8.97 14.04
C PRO A 208 0.11 8.19 13.26
N TRP A 209 0.07 6.87 13.47
CA TRP A 209 -1.02 6.04 12.94
C TRP A 209 -2.31 6.73 13.36
N PHE A 210 -3.29 6.83 12.45
CA PHE A 210 -4.61 7.45 12.65
C PHE A 210 -5.00 7.54 14.13
N THR A 211 -4.53 8.58 14.82
CA THR A 211 -4.97 8.82 16.18
C THR A 211 -6.28 9.54 15.92
N LEU A 212 -7.35 8.76 15.76
CA LEU A 212 -8.68 9.24 16.02
C LEU A 212 -8.65 9.66 17.48
N ALA A 213 -8.16 10.86 17.74
CA ALA A 213 -8.61 11.64 18.86
C ALA A 213 -10.11 11.78 18.60
N THR A 214 -10.88 10.80 19.06
CA THR A 214 -12.19 11.09 19.58
C THR A 214 -11.91 12.10 20.67
N THR A 215 -11.90 13.39 20.32
CA THR A 215 -12.21 14.42 21.29
C THR A 215 -13.57 13.99 21.80
N ALA A 216 -13.56 13.28 22.93
CA ALA A 216 -14.76 13.01 23.68
C ALA A 216 -15.29 14.41 23.98
N GLY A 217 -16.22 14.84 23.13
CA GLY A 217 -16.91 16.11 23.28
C GLY A 217 -17.49 16.05 24.67
N HIS A 218 -16.84 16.76 25.59
CA HIS A 218 -17.47 17.20 26.80
C HIS A 218 -18.56 18.14 26.29
N GLY A 219 -19.76 17.59 26.12
CA GLY A 219 -20.95 18.39 25.99
C GLY A 219 -21.06 19.30 27.23
N PRO A 220 -21.60 20.52 27.07
CA PRO A 220 -21.87 21.39 28.20
C PRO A 220 -22.81 20.75 29.22
#